data_AF-D7BAN0-F1
#
_entry.id   AF-D7BAN0-F1
#
_cell.length_a   1.000
_cell.length_b   1.000
_cell.length_c   1.000
_cell.angle_alpha   90.00
_cell.angle_beta   90.00
_cell.angle_gamma   90.00
#
_symmetry.space_group_name_H-M   'P 1'
#
loop_
_entity.id
_entity.type
_entity.pdbx_description
1 polymer ?
#
loop_
_entity_poly.entity_id
_entity_poly.type
_entity_poly.pdbx_seq_one_letter_code
_entity_poly.pdbx_strand_id
1 'polypeptide(L)'
;MFVRVQIKKTLSCWRALTPRPYNGVKLIEFNPYQHLVETLELGSDRQALGESFALARDYAKERLGEHQVQQVVENSVARLWHGAGGLYYELKAAPDAFYARLGPVLGEYLSQPDAQMVVWDAVLQTEHQEADVVALYAPDYLERDESVFLSYTLEGTRYERGEPRYAPPLFLRVEGRTESLVMMQLEPTPTRPAGQEYLMFRLPKGQPLLPGLHD
;
A
#
# COMPACT_ATOMS: atom_id res chain seq x y z
N MET A 1 5.23 -6.86 -49.31
CA MET A 1 4.30 -7.91 -48.84
C MET A 1 4.24 -7.80 -47.32
N PHE A 2 3.23 -7.13 -46.77
CA PHE A 2 3.11 -6.87 -45.34
C PHE A 2 2.19 -7.92 -44.70
N VAL A 3 2.73 -8.74 -43.80
CA VAL A 3 1.96 -9.72 -43.02
C VAL A 3 1.34 -9.00 -41.82
N ARG A 4 0.02 -8.83 -41.84
CA ARG A 4 -0.77 -8.39 -40.68
C ARG A 4 -0.88 -9.54 -39.69
N VAL A 5 -0.21 -9.41 -38.55
CA VAL A 5 -0.45 -10.31 -37.39
C VAL A 5 -1.70 -9.81 -36.67
N GLN A 6 -2.81 -10.55 -36.80
CA GLN A 6 -4.01 -10.35 -35.98
C GLN A 6 -3.77 -10.94 -34.59
N ILE A 7 -3.50 -10.07 -33.61
CA ILE A 7 -3.55 -10.44 -32.19
C ILE A 7 -5.02 -10.44 -31.77
N LYS A 8 -5.60 -11.62 -31.61
CA LYS A 8 -6.93 -11.80 -30.99
C LYS A 8 -6.80 -11.43 -29.50
N LYS A 9 -7.26 -10.23 -29.13
CA LYS A 9 -7.51 -9.86 -27.72
C LYS A 9 -8.70 -10.67 -27.21
N THR A 10 -8.43 -11.69 -26.40
CA THR A 10 -9.43 -12.31 -25.53
C THR A 10 -9.75 -11.33 -24.40
N LEU A 11 -10.79 -10.52 -24.60
CA LEU A 11 -11.45 -9.76 -23.55
C LEU A 11 -12.13 -10.75 -22.59
N SER A 12 -11.46 -11.08 -21.48
CA SER A 12 -12.14 -11.67 -20.33
C SER A 12 -12.94 -10.55 -19.64
N CYS A 13 -14.24 -10.56 -19.88
CA CYS A 13 -15.22 -9.65 -19.29
C CYS A 13 -15.29 -9.83 -17.76
N TRP A 14 -14.58 -8.98 -17.01
CA TRP A 14 -15.08 -8.54 -15.71
C TRP A 14 -15.85 -7.26 -15.95
N ARG A 15 -17.15 -7.27 -15.63
CA ARG A 15 -18.00 -6.08 -15.69
C ARG A 15 -17.30 -4.97 -14.89
N ALA A 16 -16.89 -3.92 -15.58
CA ALA A 16 -16.61 -2.64 -14.95
C ALA A 16 -17.90 -2.20 -14.24
N LEU A 17 -17.97 -2.43 -12.93
CA LEU A 17 -18.89 -1.70 -12.09
C LEU A 17 -18.35 -0.28 -12.06
N THR A 18 -18.98 0.61 -12.83
CA THR A 18 -18.78 2.04 -12.69
C THR A 18 -18.98 2.40 -11.21
N PRO A 19 -18.05 3.15 -10.58
CA PRO A 19 -18.24 3.56 -9.20
C PRO A 19 -19.50 4.41 -9.15
N ARG A 20 -20.54 3.90 -8.48
CA ARG A 20 -21.66 4.76 -8.07
C ARG A 20 -21.07 5.84 -7.16
N PRO A 21 -21.52 7.10 -7.25
CA PRO A 21 -21.17 8.08 -6.23
C PRO A 21 -21.64 7.52 -4.87
N TYR A 22 -20.68 7.18 -4.00
CA TYR A 22 -20.93 6.60 -2.67
C TYR A 22 -21.46 7.69 -1.74
N ASN A 23 -22.72 8.09 -1.95
CA ASN A 23 -23.43 8.97 -1.04
C ASN A 23 -23.74 8.22 0.25
N GLY A 24 -22.88 8.36 1.27
CA GLY A 24 -23.23 8.05 2.67
C GLY A 24 -22.33 7.07 3.43
N VAL A 25 -21.36 6.39 2.79
CA VAL A 25 -20.39 5.57 3.52
C VAL A 25 -19.16 6.42 3.82
N LYS A 26 -18.96 6.78 5.09
CA LYS A 26 -17.70 7.42 5.52
C LYS A 26 -16.57 6.42 5.33
N LEU A 27 -15.64 6.73 4.43
CA LEU A 27 -14.40 5.98 4.25
C LEU A 27 -13.47 6.36 5.40
N ILE A 28 -13.36 5.47 6.37
CA ILE A 28 -12.52 5.63 7.55
C ILE A 28 -11.12 5.11 7.21
N GLU A 29 -10.12 5.93 7.50
CA GLU A 29 -8.71 5.61 7.28
C GLU A 29 -7.93 5.65 8.60
N PHE A 30 -7.19 4.58 8.84
CA PHE A 30 -6.21 4.44 9.90
C PHE A 30 -4.83 4.40 9.23
N ASN A 31 -4.10 5.51 9.37
CA ASN A 31 -2.82 5.67 8.73
C ASN A 31 -1.76 6.15 9.73
N PRO A 32 -1.25 5.25 10.59
CA PRO A 32 -0.15 5.57 11.49
C PRO A 32 1.19 5.69 10.74
N TYR A 33 1.23 5.64 9.40
CA TYR A 33 2.49 5.53 8.66
C TYR A 33 3.43 6.72 8.89
N GLN A 34 2.88 7.93 9.07
CA GLN A 34 3.70 9.08 9.48
C GLN A 34 4.30 8.87 10.89
N HIS A 35 3.48 8.44 11.86
CA HIS A 35 3.93 8.18 13.24
C HIS A 35 4.94 7.03 13.30
N LEU A 36 4.82 6.05 12.41
CA LEU A 36 5.77 4.96 12.23
C LEU A 36 7.13 5.50 11.78
N VAL A 37 7.13 6.30 10.71
CA VAL A 37 8.37 6.88 10.17
C VAL A 37 9.03 7.76 11.22
N GLU A 38 8.26 8.62 11.89
CA GLU A 38 8.72 9.45 13.01
C GLU A 38 9.31 8.60 14.14
N THR A 39 8.66 7.51 14.54
CA THR A 39 9.16 6.64 15.62
C THR A 39 10.44 5.89 15.24
N LEU A 40 10.53 5.43 13.98
CA LEU A 40 11.74 4.76 13.47
C LEU A 40 12.94 5.71 13.43
N GLU A 41 12.71 6.98 13.15
CA GLU A 41 13.76 7.98 12.95
C GLU A 41 14.14 8.69 14.26
N LEU A 42 13.17 8.93 15.14
CA LEU A 42 13.39 9.52 16.46
C LEU A 42 13.81 8.47 17.52
N GLY A 43 13.91 7.19 17.15
CA GLY A 43 14.22 6.10 18.09
C GLY A 43 13.25 6.03 19.26
N SER A 44 12.01 6.47 19.05
CA SER A 44 10.98 6.52 20.10
C SER A 44 10.55 5.10 20.51
N ASP A 45 9.97 4.96 21.70
CA ASP A 45 9.57 3.66 22.22
C ASP A 45 8.50 3.02 21.33
N ARG A 46 8.89 1.96 20.60
CA ARG A 46 7.98 1.19 19.74
C ARG A 46 6.79 0.62 20.52
N GLN A 47 6.95 0.37 21.82
CA GLN A 47 5.87 -0.10 22.67
C GLN A 47 4.76 0.97 22.81
N ALA A 48 5.12 2.24 22.86
CA ALA A 48 4.16 3.34 22.96
C ALA A 48 3.30 3.50 21.68
N LEU A 49 3.85 3.19 20.50
CA LEU A 49 3.06 3.11 19.26
C LEU A 49 2.03 1.97 19.32
N GLY A 50 2.48 0.79 19.76
CA GLY A 50 1.61 -0.38 19.91
C GLY A 50 0.43 -0.09 20.84
N GLU A 51 0.68 0.53 21.99
CA GLU A 51 -0.36 0.93 22.95
C GLU A 51 -1.32 1.99 22.35
N SER A 52 -0.79 2.98 21.62
CA SER A 52 -1.59 4.07 21.05
C SER A 52 -2.55 3.60 19.94
N PHE A 53 -2.16 2.58 19.16
CA PHE A 53 -2.90 2.15 17.98
C PHE A 53 -3.49 0.73 18.06
N ALA A 54 -3.33 0.02 19.18
CA ALA A 54 -3.85 -1.35 19.35
C ALA A 54 -5.38 -1.43 19.12
N LEU A 55 -6.15 -0.53 19.74
CA LEU A 55 -7.61 -0.52 19.60
C LEU A 55 -8.04 -0.26 18.14
N ALA A 56 -7.36 0.66 17.45
CA ALA A 56 -7.63 0.97 16.05
C ALA A 56 -7.35 -0.23 15.14
N ARG A 57 -6.25 -0.95 15.40
CA ARG A 57 -5.86 -2.17 14.69
C ARG A 57 -6.91 -3.27 14.87
N ASP A 58 -7.30 -3.52 16.11
CA ASP A 58 -8.24 -4.59 16.43
C ASP A 58 -9.62 -4.30 15.85
N TYR A 59 -10.08 -3.05 15.97
CA TYR A 59 -11.31 -2.58 15.33
C TYR A 59 -11.26 -2.75 13.81
N ALA A 60 -10.16 -2.38 13.14
CA ALA A 60 -10.03 -2.53 11.71
C ALA A 60 -10.09 -4.01 11.28
N LYS A 61 -9.39 -4.91 12.00
CA LYS A 61 -9.40 -6.35 11.74
C LYS A 61 -10.79 -6.96 11.93
N GLU A 62 -11.48 -6.61 13.01
CA GLU A 62 -12.85 -7.06 13.29
C GLU A 62 -13.81 -6.65 12.17
N ARG A 63 -13.81 -5.35 11.81
CA ARG A 63 -14.67 -4.81 10.74
C ARG A 63 -14.39 -5.45 9.38
N LEU A 64 -13.13 -5.71 9.06
CA LEU A 64 -12.81 -6.44 7.84
C LEU A 64 -13.32 -7.89 7.90
N GLY A 65 -13.30 -8.51 9.09
CA GLY A 65 -13.72 -9.91 9.33
C GLY A 65 -15.22 -10.12 9.17
N GLU A 66 -16.04 -9.15 9.59
CA GLU A 66 -17.50 -9.16 9.46
C GLU A 66 -17.97 -9.41 8.01
N HIS A 67 -17.16 -9.02 7.01
CA HIS A 67 -17.54 -9.07 5.60
C HIS A 67 -17.23 -10.38 4.88
N GLN A 68 -16.70 -11.41 5.57
CA GLN A 68 -16.51 -12.82 5.16
C GLN A 68 -15.74 -13.13 3.85
N VAL A 69 -15.51 -12.15 2.96
CA VAL A 69 -14.71 -12.30 1.74
C VAL A 69 -13.42 -11.51 1.91
N GLN A 70 -12.44 -12.13 2.54
CA GLN A 70 -11.08 -11.60 2.65
C GLN A 70 -10.15 -12.43 1.77
N GLN A 71 -9.46 -11.77 0.85
CA GLN A 71 -8.28 -12.31 0.20
C GLN A 71 -7.07 -11.88 1.01
N VAL A 72 -6.27 -12.85 1.43
CA VAL A 72 -5.00 -12.62 2.13
C VAL A 72 -3.88 -12.90 1.15
N VAL A 73 -3.00 -11.94 1.02
CA VAL A 73 -1.75 -12.06 0.26
C VAL A 73 -0.61 -11.63 1.16
N GLU A 74 0.54 -12.27 1.01
CA GLU A 74 1.73 -11.92 1.76
C GLU A 74 2.99 -12.14 0.94
N ASN A 75 4.05 -11.46 1.35
CA ASN A 75 5.43 -11.71 0.94
C ASN A 75 6.35 -11.56 2.17
N SER A 76 7.67 -11.48 1.98
CA SER A 76 8.61 -11.35 3.10
C SER A 76 8.56 -9.99 3.82
N VAL A 77 7.93 -8.96 3.24
CA VAL A 77 7.79 -7.61 3.83
C VAL A 77 6.49 -7.46 4.59
N ALA A 78 5.37 -7.79 3.95
CA ALA A 78 4.05 -7.40 4.42
C ALA A 78 3.04 -8.54 4.32
N ARG A 79 1.97 -8.42 5.10
CA ARG A 79 0.74 -9.19 4.95
C ARG A 79 -0.41 -8.22 4.68
N LEU A 80 -1.21 -8.50 3.67
CA LEU A 80 -2.28 -7.63 3.19
C LEU A 80 -3.58 -8.43 3.05
N TRP A 81 -4.64 -7.89 3.63
CA TRP A 81 -6.01 -8.39 3.57
C TRP A 81 -6.85 -7.39 2.79
N HIS A 82 -7.64 -7.87 1.83
CA HIS A 82 -8.54 -7.00 1.08
C HIS A 82 -9.87 -7.68 0.74
N GLY A 83 -10.91 -6.87 0.56
CA GLY A 83 -12.23 -7.34 0.21
C GLY A 83 -13.30 -6.26 0.24
N ALA A 84 -14.57 -6.68 0.31
CA ALA A 84 -15.71 -5.75 0.38
C ALA A 84 -15.71 -4.89 1.65
N GLY A 85 -15.09 -5.38 2.74
CA GLY A 85 -14.91 -4.63 3.98
C GLY A 85 -13.79 -3.59 3.94
N GLY A 86 -12.89 -3.69 2.97
CA GLY A 86 -11.78 -2.74 2.75
C GLY A 86 -10.42 -3.37 2.64
N LEU A 87 -9.39 -2.59 3.00
CA LEU A 87 -7.97 -2.95 2.90
C LEU A 87 -7.32 -2.83 4.27
N TYR A 88 -6.53 -3.83 4.64
CA TYR A 88 -5.60 -3.74 5.76
C TYR A 88 -4.26 -4.32 5.33
N TYR A 89 -3.16 -3.70 5.74
CA TYR A 89 -1.87 -4.36 5.67
C TYR A 89 -1.08 -4.08 6.95
N GLU A 90 -0.15 -4.98 7.27
CA GLU A 90 0.85 -4.78 8.31
C GLU A 90 2.24 -5.19 7.79
N LEU A 91 3.27 -4.47 8.23
CA LEU A 91 4.66 -4.86 7.96
C LEU A 91 5.07 -5.97 8.95
N LYS A 92 5.69 -7.04 8.47
CA LYS A 92 6.06 -8.20 9.29
C LYS A 92 7.12 -7.85 10.34
N ALA A 93 8.06 -6.97 10.00
CA ALA A 93 9.11 -6.51 10.91
C ALA A 93 8.61 -5.54 11.99
N ALA A 94 7.44 -4.93 11.78
CA ALA A 94 6.82 -3.99 12.71
C ALA A 94 5.29 -4.06 12.55
N PRO A 95 4.58 -5.01 13.17
CA PRO A 95 3.14 -5.17 12.95
C PRO A 95 2.27 -3.98 13.41
N ASP A 96 2.80 -3.13 14.29
CA ASP A 96 2.16 -1.88 14.70
C ASP A 96 2.24 -0.80 13.60
N ALA A 97 3.08 -1.03 12.57
CA ALA A 97 3.17 -0.30 11.31
C ALA A 97 2.08 -0.71 10.32
N PHE A 98 0.82 -0.67 10.74
CA PHE A 98 -0.28 -1.09 9.88
C PHE A 98 -0.89 0.08 9.10
N TYR A 99 -1.71 -0.26 8.12
CA TYR A 99 -2.64 0.66 7.48
C TYR A 99 -3.98 -0.03 7.40
N ALA A 100 -5.06 0.73 7.60
CA ALA A 100 -6.39 0.22 7.34
C ALA A 100 -7.28 1.26 6.70
N ARG A 101 -8.07 0.81 5.72
CA ARG A 101 -9.16 1.55 5.13
C ARG A 101 -10.41 0.70 5.17
N LEU A 102 -11.46 1.23 5.78
CA LEU A 102 -12.77 0.57 5.80
C LEU A 102 -13.62 1.00 4.61
N GLY A 103 -14.42 0.06 4.11
CA GLY A 103 -15.28 0.22 2.95
C GLY A 103 -14.65 -0.37 1.68
N PRO A 104 -15.44 -0.59 0.62
CA PRO A 104 -15.02 -1.39 -0.53
C PRO A 104 -13.78 -0.81 -1.22
N VAL A 105 -12.84 -1.70 -1.54
CA VAL A 105 -11.62 -1.38 -2.30
C VAL A 105 -11.55 -2.21 -3.57
N LEU A 106 -10.92 -1.66 -4.60
CA LEU A 106 -10.65 -2.35 -5.86
C LEU A 106 -9.13 -2.42 -6.05
N GLY A 107 -8.63 -3.64 -6.15
CA GLY A 107 -7.25 -3.91 -6.49
C GLY A 107 -7.07 -4.17 -7.98
N GLU A 108 -5.91 -3.83 -8.50
CA GLU A 108 -5.48 -4.08 -9.87
C GLU A 108 -4.28 -5.03 -9.86
N TYR A 109 -4.33 -6.07 -10.70
CA TYR A 109 -3.18 -6.93 -10.90
C TYR A 109 -2.28 -6.34 -11.98
N LEU A 110 -0.98 -6.30 -11.71
CA LEU A 110 0.02 -5.74 -12.63
C LEU A 110 1.04 -6.81 -13.04
N SER A 111 1.53 -6.67 -14.27
CA SER A 111 2.76 -7.33 -14.72
C SER A 111 3.98 -6.61 -14.16
N GLN A 112 5.15 -7.25 -14.20
CA GLN A 112 6.41 -6.61 -13.78
C GLN A 112 6.73 -5.31 -14.56
N PRO A 113 6.54 -5.22 -15.91
CA PRO A 113 6.67 -3.96 -16.64
C PRO A 113 5.70 -2.85 -16.19
N ASP A 114 4.46 -3.20 -15.83
CA ASP A 114 3.49 -2.20 -15.36
C ASP A 114 3.84 -1.72 -13.95
N ALA A 115 4.27 -2.64 -13.06
CA ALA A 115 4.77 -2.30 -11.74
C ALA A 115 6.02 -1.40 -11.81
N GLN A 116 6.89 -1.64 -12.79
CA GLN A 116 8.06 -0.82 -13.09
C GLN A 116 7.68 0.64 -13.42
N MET A 117 6.62 0.85 -14.20
CA MET A 117 6.10 2.21 -14.48
C MET A 117 5.62 2.91 -13.19
N VAL A 118 4.92 2.17 -12.32
CA VAL A 118 4.43 2.72 -11.05
C VAL A 118 5.58 3.17 -10.13
N VAL A 119 6.69 2.42 -10.10
CA VAL A 119 7.88 2.81 -9.32
C VAL A 119 8.51 4.09 -9.86
N TRP A 120 8.61 4.23 -11.18
CA TRP A 120 9.11 5.47 -11.79
C TRP A 120 8.25 6.67 -11.41
N ASP A 121 6.92 6.54 -11.51
CA ASP A 121 6.01 7.60 -11.10
C ASP A 121 6.14 7.94 -9.60
N ALA A 122 6.39 6.95 -8.74
CA ALA A 122 6.57 7.16 -7.30
C ALA A 122 7.88 7.92 -6.99
N VAL A 123 8.98 7.59 -7.67
CA VAL A 123 10.26 8.29 -7.52
C VAL A 123 10.18 9.71 -8.08
N LEU A 124 9.51 9.92 -9.22
CA LEU A 124 9.29 11.27 -9.76
C LEU A 124 8.47 12.14 -8.77
N GLN A 125 7.48 11.56 -8.09
CA GLN A 125 6.73 12.27 -7.06
C GLN A 125 7.59 12.71 -5.86
N THR A 126 8.66 12.00 -5.53
CA THR A 126 9.61 12.45 -4.50
C THR A 126 10.44 13.63 -4.98
N GLU A 127 10.96 13.56 -6.21
CA GLU A 127 11.76 14.63 -6.82
C GLU A 127 10.97 15.93 -6.95
N HIS A 128 9.68 15.84 -7.28
CA HIS A 128 8.78 16.99 -7.39
C HIS A 128 8.12 17.42 -6.08
N GLN A 129 8.39 16.73 -4.96
CA GLN A 129 7.76 16.98 -3.65
C GLN A 129 6.22 16.95 -3.70
N GLU A 130 5.68 16.02 -4.48
CA GLU A 130 4.24 15.82 -4.67
C GLU A 130 3.66 14.75 -3.74
N ALA A 131 4.52 13.88 -3.20
CA ALA A 131 4.16 12.87 -2.21
C ALA A 131 4.67 13.25 -0.80
N ASP A 132 3.78 13.12 0.19
CA ASP A 132 4.08 13.30 1.61
C ASP A 132 5.02 12.20 2.12
N VAL A 133 4.82 10.96 1.65
CA VAL A 133 5.64 9.80 1.97
C VAL A 133 5.78 8.89 0.74
N VAL A 134 6.98 8.37 0.52
CA VAL A 134 7.27 7.25 -0.39
C VAL A 134 8.14 6.24 0.36
N ALA A 135 7.72 4.98 0.33
CA ALA A 135 8.44 3.88 0.93
C ALA A 135 8.52 2.69 -0.03
N LEU A 136 9.74 2.24 -0.32
CA LEU A 136 10.05 1.11 -1.18
C LEU A 136 10.87 0.08 -0.40
N TYR A 137 10.43 -1.18 -0.38
CA TYR A 137 11.15 -2.29 0.25
C TYR A 137 11.61 -3.26 -0.84
N ALA A 138 12.92 -3.32 -1.09
CA ALA A 138 13.50 -4.25 -2.07
C ALA A 138 13.60 -5.69 -1.51
N PRO A 139 13.84 -6.69 -2.36
CA PRO A 139 13.92 -8.09 -1.93
C PRO A 139 14.92 -8.40 -0.81
N ASP A 140 16.01 -7.64 -0.73
CA ASP A 140 17.13 -7.81 0.21
C ASP A 140 17.08 -6.83 1.40
N TYR A 141 15.92 -6.22 1.69
CA TYR A 141 15.77 -5.18 2.73
C TYR A 141 16.16 -5.61 4.15
N LEU A 142 16.10 -6.91 4.47
CA LEU A 142 16.51 -7.42 5.78
C LEU A 142 18.04 -7.56 5.93
N GLU A 143 18.75 -7.62 4.79
CA GLU A 143 20.19 -7.83 4.74
C GLU A 143 20.93 -6.51 4.57
N ARG A 144 20.27 -5.50 3.99
CA ARG A 144 20.87 -4.22 3.62
C ARG A 144 19.92 -3.07 3.94
N ASP A 145 20.36 -2.16 4.80
CA ASP A 145 19.62 -0.94 5.10
C ASP A 145 19.40 -0.07 3.85
N GLU A 146 20.32 -0.13 2.86
CA GLU A 146 20.19 0.59 1.58
C GLU A 146 19.18 -0.05 0.60
N SER A 147 18.54 -1.14 1.01
CA SER A 147 17.48 -1.82 0.27
C SER A 147 16.08 -1.40 0.73
N VAL A 148 16.01 -0.38 1.60
CA VAL A 148 14.83 0.43 1.86
C VAL A 148 15.07 1.83 1.32
N PHE A 149 14.16 2.33 0.48
CA PHE A 149 14.10 3.75 0.16
C PHE A 149 12.90 4.37 0.87
N LEU A 150 13.16 5.43 1.64
CA LEU A 150 12.15 6.21 2.36
C LEU A 150 12.38 7.67 2.05
N SER A 151 11.33 8.37 1.63
CA SER A 151 11.33 9.81 1.42
C SER A 151 10.05 10.37 2.03
N TYR A 152 10.19 11.27 3.01
CA TYR A 152 9.05 11.75 3.80
C TYR A 152 9.26 13.19 4.28
N THR A 153 8.16 13.87 4.59
CA THR A 153 8.18 15.23 5.13
C THR A 153 7.84 15.22 6.62
N LEU A 154 8.75 15.74 7.45
CA LEU A 154 8.56 15.92 8.89
C LEU A 154 8.77 17.41 9.24
N GLU A 155 7.77 18.02 9.88
CA GLU A 155 7.79 19.45 10.26
C GLU A 155 8.16 20.40 9.10
N GLY A 156 7.72 20.06 7.88
CA GLY A 156 8.01 20.84 6.66
C GLY A 156 9.43 20.65 6.09
N THR A 157 10.25 19.79 6.71
CA THR A 157 11.57 19.41 6.22
C THR A 157 11.49 18.05 5.52
N ARG A 158 12.14 17.92 4.36
CA ARG A 158 12.21 16.66 3.62
C ARG A 158 13.39 15.82 4.11
N TYR A 159 13.13 14.54 4.36
CA TYR A 159 14.12 13.56 4.75
C TYR A 159 14.11 12.40 3.76
N GLU A 160 15.30 11.88 3.47
CA GLU A 160 15.50 10.73 2.60
C GLU A 160 16.46 9.74 3.22
N ARG A 161 16.17 8.44 3.06
CA ARG A 161 17.00 7.33 3.50
C ARG A 161 17.07 6.29 2.39
N GLY A 162 18.28 5.78 2.15
CA GLY A 162 18.56 4.85 1.08
C GLY A 162 18.61 5.54 -0.29
N GLU A 163 18.86 4.75 -1.33
CA GLU A 163 18.94 5.25 -2.70
C GLU A 163 17.65 4.91 -3.47
N PRO A 164 17.09 5.84 -4.28
CA PRO A 164 15.94 5.55 -5.12
C PRO A 164 16.26 4.37 -6.04
N ARG A 165 15.50 3.29 -5.89
CA ARG A 165 15.62 2.13 -6.77
C ARG A 165 14.53 2.15 -7.81
N TYR A 166 14.96 1.94 -9.03
CA TYR A 166 14.06 1.87 -10.16
C TYR A 166 13.47 0.48 -10.32
N ALA A 167 14.09 -0.60 -9.82
CA ALA A 167 13.51 -1.94 -9.94
C ALA A 167 12.21 -2.11 -9.11
N PRO A 168 11.24 -2.97 -9.53
CA PRO A 168 10.03 -3.22 -8.78
C PRO A 168 10.30 -3.76 -7.36
N PRO A 169 9.73 -3.15 -6.31
CA PRO A 169 9.95 -3.55 -4.92
C PRO A 169 9.03 -4.71 -4.51
N LEU A 170 9.33 -5.38 -3.41
CA LEU A 170 8.40 -6.30 -2.76
C LEU A 170 7.16 -5.56 -2.25
N PHE A 171 7.35 -4.33 -1.78
CA PHE A 171 6.28 -3.49 -1.25
C PHE A 171 6.56 -2.02 -1.55
N LEU A 172 5.53 -1.30 -1.98
CA LEU A 172 5.53 0.13 -2.22
C LEU A 172 4.35 0.79 -1.51
N ARG A 173 4.63 1.87 -0.78
CA ARG A 173 3.64 2.81 -0.26
C ARG A 173 3.94 4.21 -0.78
N VAL A 174 2.93 4.87 -1.34
CA VAL A 174 2.97 6.30 -1.64
C VAL A 174 1.80 6.98 -0.94
N GLU A 175 2.08 8.07 -0.25
CA GLU A 175 1.09 9.01 0.27
C GLU A 175 1.16 10.28 -0.59
N GLY A 176 0.28 10.38 -1.57
CA GLY A 176 0.12 11.60 -2.36
C GLY A 176 -0.79 12.60 -1.66
N ARG A 177 -0.98 13.78 -2.26
CA ARG A 177 -1.85 14.83 -1.67
C ARG A 177 -3.32 14.42 -1.55
N THR A 178 -3.83 13.68 -2.51
CA THR A 178 -5.27 13.33 -2.64
C THR A 178 -5.55 11.84 -2.61
N GLU A 179 -4.52 11.01 -2.80
CA GLU A 179 -4.64 9.57 -2.83
C GLU A 179 -3.41 8.91 -2.22
N SER A 180 -3.58 7.66 -1.83
CA SER A 180 -2.52 6.80 -1.38
C SER A 180 -2.45 5.56 -2.26
N LEU A 181 -1.24 5.11 -2.55
CA LEU A 181 -0.98 3.93 -3.35
C LEU A 181 -0.35 2.84 -2.48
N VAL A 182 -0.82 1.61 -2.62
CA VAL A 182 -0.17 0.41 -2.08
C VAL A 182 0.09 -0.52 -3.24
N MET A 183 1.31 -1.04 -3.38
CA MET A 183 1.61 -2.10 -4.33
C MET A 183 2.45 -3.17 -3.65
N MET A 184 2.10 -4.43 -3.88
CA MET A 184 2.79 -5.56 -3.27
C MET A 184 3.07 -6.64 -4.31
N GLN A 185 4.31 -7.14 -4.33
CA GLN A 185 4.66 -8.31 -5.11
C GLN A 185 3.96 -9.54 -4.52
N LEU A 186 3.39 -10.36 -5.38
CA LEU A 186 2.71 -11.59 -5.01
C LEU A 186 3.66 -12.78 -5.16
N GLU A 187 3.75 -13.63 -4.14
CA GLU A 187 4.57 -14.85 -4.22
C GLU A 187 4.09 -15.78 -5.35
N PRO A 188 4.99 -16.29 -6.21
CA PRO A 188 4.61 -17.16 -7.32
C PRO A 188 3.78 -18.35 -6.84
N THR A 189 2.66 -18.63 -7.51
CA THR A 189 1.88 -19.84 -7.28
C THR A 189 1.65 -20.58 -8.59
N PRO A 190 1.54 -21.92 -8.59
CA PRO A 190 1.35 -22.71 -9.82
C PRO A 190 0.13 -22.31 -10.64
N THR A 191 -0.87 -21.69 -9.98
CA THR A 191 -2.16 -21.34 -10.56
C THR A 191 -2.27 -19.87 -10.96
N ARG A 192 -1.27 -19.03 -10.64
CA ARG A 192 -1.35 -17.61 -10.98
C ARG A 192 -0.82 -17.33 -12.39
N PRO A 193 -1.55 -16.60 -13.23
CA PRO A 193 -1.06 -16.17 -14.54
C PRO A 193 0.25 -15.36 -14.42
N ALA A 194 1.16 -15.57 -15.37
CA ALA A 194 2.45 -14.87 -15.42
C ALA A 194 2.35 -13.33 -15.51
N GLY A 195 1.19 -12.79 -15.89
CA GLY A 195 0.95 -11.33 -15.94
C GLY A 195 0.36 -10.74 -14.65
N GLN A 196 0.22 -11.52 -13.58
CA GLN A 196 -0.33 -11.09 -12.29
C GLN A 196 0.72 -11.21 -11.20
N GLU A 197 1.80 -10.44 -11.31
CA GLU A 197 2.96 -10.54 -10.42
C GLU A 197 2.83 -9.60 -9.22
N TYR A 198 2.01 -8.55 -9.37
CA TYR A 198 1.76 -7.55 -8.34
C TYR A 198 0.27 -7.33 -8.14
N LEU A 199 -0.08 -6.89 -6.95
CA LEU A 199 -1.39 -6.35 -6.62
C LEU A 199 -1.22 -4.90 -6.16
N MET A 200 -1.96 -3.99 -6.79
CA MET A 200 -1.94 -2.55 -6.50
C MET A 200 -3.32 -2.06 -6.07
N PHE A 201 -3.33 -1.12 -5.14
CA PHE A 201 -4.51 -0.36 -4.73
C PHE A 201 -4.20 1.13 -4.85
N ARG A 202 -5.10 1.87 -5.54
CA ARG A 202 -5.15 3.34 -5.49
C ARG A 202 -6.35 3.74 -4.66
N LEU A 203 -6.09 4.46 -3.57
CA LEU A 203 -7.06 4.72 -2.52
C LEU A 203 -7.21 6.24 -2.37
N PRO A 204 -8.37 6.85 -2.65
CA PRO A 204 -8.57 8.27 -2.35
C PRO A 204 -8.34 8.53 -0.86
N LYS A 205 -7.66 9.59 -0.42
CA LYS A 205 -7.44 9.81 1.02
C LYS A 205 -8.78 9.76 1.79
N GLY A 206 -8.82 8.97 2.86
CA GLY A 206 -10.01 8.81 3.69
C GLY A 206 -10.21 10.00 4.63
N GLN A 207 -11.25 9.94 5.46
CA GLN A 207 -11.32 10.85 6.61
C GLN A 207 -10.32 10.35 7.66
N PRO A 208 -9.27 11.12 8.00
CA PRO A 208 -8.39 10.74 9.09
C PRO A 208 -9.21 10.71 10.38
N LEU A 209 -9.17 9.58 11.10
CA LEU A 209 -9.60 9.61 12.49
C LEU A 209 -8.53 10.38 13.27
N LEU A 210 -8.95 11.48 13.89
CA LEU A 210 -8.08 12.29 14.74
C LEU A 210 -7.49 11.39 15.83
N PRO A 211 -6.17 11.43 16.08
CA PRO A 211 -5.59 10.77 17.23
C PRO A 211 -6.20 11.37 18.51
N GLY A 212 -6.71 10.51 19.39
CA GLY A 212 -7.31 10.93 20.67
C GLY A 212 -8.82 10.70 20.76
N LEU A 213 -9.25 9.44 20.73
CA LEU A 213 -10.33 9.01 21.63
C LEU A 213 -9.64 8.68 22.96
N HIS A 214 -9.37 9.71 23.74
CA HIS A 214 -9.14 9.55 25.18
C HIS A 214 -10.51 9.56 25.85
N ASP A 215 -10.77 8.60 26.72
CA ASP A 215 -11.84 8.70 27.72
C ASP A 215 -11.64 9.95 28.59
#